data_AF-A0A1H8M5T4-F1
#
_entry.id   AF-A0A1H8M5T4-F1
#
_cell.length_a   1.000
_cell.length_b   1.000
_cell.length_c   1.000
_cell.angle_alpha   90.00
_cell.angle_beta   90.00
_cell.angle_gamma   90.00
#
_symmetry.space_group_name_H-M   'P 1'
#
loop_
_entity.id
_entity.type
_entity.pdbx_description
1 polymer ?
#
loop_
_entity_poly.entity_id
_entity_poly.type
_entity_poly.pdbx_seq_one_letter_code
_entity_poly.pdbx_strand_id
1 'polypeptide(L)'
;MLLLSTGNASSETCLAPIRPYVPADARAARDYADLIRRDFELYIRDIQSYFRCLEAERARAFEEAREVSEEYGRFLMVIDR
;
A
#
# COMPACT_ATOMS: atom_id res chain seq x y z
N MET A 1 -33.80 -12.39 7.44
CA MET A 1 -33.35 -11.04 7.05
C MET A 1 -31.85 -11.14 6.80
N LEU A 2 -31.43 -11.29 5.54
CA LEU A 2 -30.01 -11.34 5.18
C LEU A 2 -29.47 -9.90 5.26
N LEU A 3 -28.51 -9.66 6.15
CA LEU A 3 -27.74 -8.43 6.19
C LEU A 3 -26.62 -8.57 5.15
N LEU A 4 -26.80 -7.95 3.98
CA LEU A 4 -25.72 -7.71 3.05
C LEU A 4 -24.84 -6.63 3.68
N SER A 5 -23.74 -7.05 4.30
CA SER A 5 -22.70 -6.13 4.75
C SER A 5 -22.05 -5.54 3.51
N THR A 6 -22.46 -4.34 3.11
CA THR A 6 -21.69 -3.55 2.14
C THR A 6 -20.41 -3.11 2.86
N GLY A 7 -19.36 -3.92 2.77
CA GLY A 7 -18.03 -3.51 3.16
C GLY A 7 -17.68 -2.26 2.35
N ASN A 8 -17.63 -1.10 3.02
CA ASN A 8 -17.08 0.11 2.42
C ASN A 8 -15.58 -0.13 2.24
N ALA A 9 -15.19 -0.76 1.13
CA ALA A 9 -13.80 -0.90 0.74
C ALA A 9 -13.33 0.45 0.18
N SER A 10 -12.96 1.38 1.07
CA SER A 10 -12.16 2.53 0.65
C SER A 10 -10.76 2.01 0.34
N SER A 11 -10.41 1.94 -0.95
CA SER A 11 -9.02 1.73 -1.38
C SER A 11 -8.23 3.01 -1.14
N GLU A 12 -7.21 2.94 -0.29
CA GLU A 12 -6.18 3.97 -0.26
C GLU A 12 -5.19 3.72 -1.39
N THR A 13 -4.89 4.76 -2.17
CA THR A 13 -3.84 4.69 -3.18
C THR A 13 -2.48 4.85 -2.48
N CYS A 14 -1.74 3.76 -2.32
CA CYS A 14 -0.38 3.82 -1.79
C CYS A 14 0.59 4.38 -2.85
N LEU A 15 1.08 5.60 -2.63
CA LEU A 15 2.03 6.25 -3.53
C LEU A 15 3.47 6.01 -3.09
N ALA A 16 4.27 5.41 -3.96
CA ALA A 16 5.69 5.23 -3.71
C ALA A 16 6.43 6.57 -3.73
N PRO A 17 7.34 6.84 -2.78
CA PRO A 17 8.14 8.05 -2.80
C PRO A 17 9.16 8.04 -3.94
N ILE A 18 9.50 9.23 -4.43
CA ILE A 18 10.50 9.42 -5.50
C ILE A 18 11.89 9.12 -4.94
N ARG A 19 12.71 8.37 -5.69
CA ARG A 19 14.07 8.08 -5.26
C ARG A 19 14.93 9.36 -5.29
N PRO A 20 15.72 9.60 -4.23
CA PRO A 20 16.64 10.74 -4.21
C PRO A 20 17.71 10.58 -5.29
N TYR A 21 18.17 11.70 -5.83
CA TYR A 21 19.18 11.74 -6.89
C TYR A 21 20.54 12.10 -6.30
N VAL A 22 21.60 11.48 -6.83
CA VAL A 22 23.00 11.84 -6.54
C VAL A 22 23.69 12.14 -7.86
N PRO A 23 24.25 13.35 -8.05
CA PRO A 23 25.03 13.66 -9.23
C PRO A 23 26.25 12.74 -9.39
N ALA A 24 26.58 12.38 -10.63
CA ALA A 24 27.79 11.60 -10.92
C ALA A 24 29.09 12.40 -10.67
N ASP A 25 29.03 13.73 -10.79
CA ASP A 25 30.15 14.60 -10.46
C ASP A 25 30.34 14.68 -8.94
N ALA A 26 31.50 14.24 -8.47
CA ALA A 26 31.83 14.22 -7.04
C ALA A 26 31.92 15.62 -6.44
N ARG A 27 32.25 16.65 -7.23
CA ARG A 27 32.26 18.03 -6.74
C ARG A 27 30.84 18.52 -6.52
N ALA A 28 29.95 18.37 -7.50
CA ALA A 28 28.54 18.67 -7.34
C ALA A 28 27.90 17.91 -6.16
N ALA A 29 28.24 16.64 -5.96
CA ALA A 29 27.75 15.87 -4.81
C ALA A 29 28.20 16.45 -3.46
N ARG A 30 29.42 17.01 -3.37
CA ARG A 30 29.91 17.69 -2.16
C ARG A 30 29.26 19.06 -1.98
N ASP A 31 29.18 19.84 -3.06
CA ASP A 31 28.62 21.19 -3.05
C ASP A 31 27.14 21.19 -2.62
N TYR A 32 26.40 20.12 -2.92
CA TYR A 32 24.98 19.94 -2.55
C TYR A 32 24.76 18.85 -1.49
N ALA A 33 25.77 18.48 -0.70
CA ALA A 33 25.70 17.34 0.21
C ALA A 33 24.55 17.41 1.23
N ASP A 34 24.26 18.61 1.75
CA ASP A 34 23.20 18.81 2.74
C ASP A 34 21.80 18.65 2.13
N LEU A 35 21.60 19.13 0.89
CA LEU A 35 20.36 18.94 0.15
C LEU A 35 20.14 17.46 -0.16
N ILE A 36 21.17 16.78 -0.68
CA ILE A 36 21.11 15.35 -0.99
C ILE A 36 20.81 14.56 0.28
N ARG A 37 21.48 14.84 1.41
CA ARG A 37 21.21 14.18 2.69
C ARG A 37 19.75 14.33 3.11
N ARG A 38 19.22 15.56 3.03
CA ARG A 38 17.81 15.83 3.37
C ARG A 38 16.85 15.06 2.48
N ASP A 39 17.12 14.96 1.17
CA ASP A 39 16.27 14.20 0.25
C ASP A 39 16.26 12.70 0.59
N PHE A 40 17.38 12.14 1.01
CA PHE A 40 17.44 10.76 1.52
C PHE A 40 16.65 10.59 2.82
N GLU A 41 16.75 11.52 3.76
CA GLU A 41 15.99 11.49 5.02
C GLU A 41 14.48 11.55 4.77
N LEU A 42 14.04 12.43 3.85
CA LEU A 42 12.65 12.53 3.40
C LEU A 42 12.19 11.21 2.77
N TYR A 43 12.98 10.65 1.85
CA TYR A 43 12.68 9.37 1.23
C TYR A 43 12.52 8.24 2.26
N ILE A 44 13.43 8.15 3.23
CA ILE A 44 13.41 7.11 4.28
C ILE A 44 12.17 7.27 5.16
N ARG A 45 11.75 8.50 5.49
CA ARG A 45 10.51 8.73 6.22
C ARG A 45 9.30 8.29 5.39
N ASP A 46 9.26 8.69 4.13
CA ASP A 46 8.08 8.52 3.28
C ASP A 46 7.90 7.06 2.83
N ILE A 47 8.99 6.31 2.64
CA ILE A 47 8.92 4.88 2.30
C ILE A 47 8.31 4.05 3.44
N GLN A 48 8.50 4.48 4.70
CA GLN A 48 7.86 3.82 5.84
C GLN A 48 6.34 4.05 5.85
N SER A 49 5.89 5.25 5.47
CA SER A 49 4.45 5.54 5.30
C SER A 49 3.86 4.73 4.16
N TYR A 50 4.58 4.61 3.04
CA TYR A 50 4.19 3.78 1.91
C TYR A 50 4.02 2.30 2.30
N PHE A 51 4.97 1.73 3.06
CA PHE A 51 4.84 0.34 3.53
C PHE A 51 3.65 0.13 4.48
N ARG A 52 3.39 1.08 5.39
CA ARG A 52 2.20 0.99 6.25
C ARG A 52 0.90 1.00 5.46
N CYS A 53 0.81 1.84 4.43
CA CYS A 53 -0.33 1.85 3.52
C CYS A 53 -0.50 0.49 2.83
N LEU A 54 0.57 -0.04 2.23
CA LEU A 54 0.50 -1.32 1.50
C LEU A 54 0.03 -2.48 2.40
N GLU A 55 0.51 -2.55 3.64
CA GLU A 55 0.09 -3.61 4.55
C GLU A 55 -1.36 -3.44 5.01
N ALA A 56 -1.85 -2.20 5.18
CA ALA A 56 -3.26 -1.94 5.46
C ALA A 56 -4.15 -2.36 4.27
N GLU A 57 -3.77 -2.00 3.05
CA GLU A 57 -4.48 -2.40 1.82
C GLU A 57 -4.51 -3.92 1.66
N ARG A 58 -3.38 -4.58 1.95
CA ARG A 58 -3.26 -6.04 1.91
C ARG A 58 -4.19 -6.69 2.94
N ALA A 59 -4.21 -6.19 4.18
CA ALA A 59 -5.07 -6.71 5.23
C ALA A 59 -6.55 -6.56 4.87
N ARG A 60 -6.96 -5.39 4.36
CA ARG A 60 -8.34 -5.17 3.89
C ARG A 60 -8.71 -6.14 2.76
N ALA A 61 -7.88 -6.21 1.72
CA ALA A 61 -8.15 -7.06 0.56
C ALA A 61 -8.22 -8.55 0.95
N PHE A 62 -7.43 -8.97 1.93
CA PHE A 62 -7.48 -10.33 2.44
C PHE A 62 -8.82 -10.65 3.14
N GLU A 63 -9.33 -9.70 3.92
CA GLU A 63 -10.63 -9.85 4.59
C GLU A 63 -11.79 -9.88 3.59
N GLU A 64 -11.79 -8.98 2.61
CA GLU A 64 -12.79 -8.99 1.53
C GLU A 64 -12.76 -10.33 0.76
N ALA A 65 -11.57 -10.83 0.41
CA ALA A 65 -11.43 -12.11 -0.26
C ALA A 65 -11.97 -13.29 0.59
N ARG A 66 -11.79 -13.24 1.92
CA ARG A 66 -12.34 -14.22 2.86
C ARG A 66 -13.88 -14.20 2.81
N GLU A 67 -14.48 -13.03 2.97
CA GLU A 67 -15.94 -12.86 2.96
C GLU A 67 -16.57 -13.34 1.66
N VAL A 68 -15.99 -12.94 0.51
CA VAL A 68 -16.44 -13.36 -0.83
C VAL A 68 -16.32 -14.86 -1.03
N SER A 69 -15.22 -15.47 -0.54
CA SER A 69 -15.03 -16.92 -0.64
C SER A 69 -16.07 -17.70 0.18
N GLU A 70 -16.40 -17.23 1.39
CA GLU A 70 -17.43 -17.82 2.24
C GLU A 70 -18.83 -17.67 1.62
N GLU A 71 -19.12 -16.52 1.01
CA GLU A 71 -20.36 -16.30 0.26
C GLU A 71 -20.49 -17.27 -0.90
N TYR A 72 -19.42 -17.43 -1.68
CA TYR A 72 -19.41 -18.40 -2.78
C TYR A 72 -19.59 -19.84 -2.28
N GLY A 73 -18.94 -20.22 -1.18
CA GLY A 73 -19.14 -21.53 -0.55
C GLY A 73 -20.60 -21.78 -0.13
N ARG A 74 -21.28 -20.76 0.43
CA ARG A 74 -22.71 -20.84 0.75
C ARG A 74 -23.57 -20.98 -0.50
N PHE A 75 -23.25 -20.28 -1.56
CA PHE A 75 -23.94 -20.39 -2.85
C PHE A 75 -23.83 -21.82 -3.42
N LEU A 76 -22.64 -22.43 -3.40
CA LEU A 76 -22.43 -23.81 -3.86
C LEU A 76 -23.33 -24.81 -3.10
N MET A 77 -23.44 -24.67 -1.78
CA MET A 77 -24.34 -25.53 -0.97
C MET A 77 -25.82 -25.42 -1.36
N VAL A 78 -26.24 -24.30 -1.95
CA VAL A 78 -27.63 -24.11 -2.42
C VAL A 78 -27.85 -24.79 -3.77
N ILE A 79 -26.88 -24.72 -4.67
CA ILE A 79 -27.02 -25.24 -6.04
C ILE A 79 -26.68 -26.73 -6.17
N ASP A 80 -25.86 -27.28 -5.27
CA ASP A 80 -25.48 -28.71 -5.27
C ASP A 80 -26.57 -29.61 -4.64
N ARG A 81 -27.83 -29.17 -4.66
CA ARG A 81 -28.99 -29.88 -4.10
C ARG A 81 -29.88 -30.50 -5.15
#